data_AF-X1KEQ0-F1
#
_entry.id   AF-X1KEQ0-F1
#
_cell.length_a   1.000
_cell.length_b   1.000
_cell.length_c   1.000
_cell.angle_alpha   90.00
_cell.angle_beta   90.00
_cell.angle_gamma   90.00
#
_symmetry.space_group_name_H-M   'P 1'
#
loop_
_entity.id
_entity.type
_entity.pdbx_description
1 polymer ?
#
loop_
_entity_poly.entity_id
_entity_poly.type
_entity_poly.pdbx_seq_one_letter_code
_entity_poly.pdbx_strand_id
1 'polypeptide(L)'
;MRMEKEKDFYTATMAKVYAEQGHWDKTAEIYRYLLKREPERDDYLEALAKAERNIISSGKKPFEELAPLFHQWFDLMLKYKNLQKLRKLKS
;
A
#
# COMPACT_ATOMS: atom_id res chain seq x y z
N MET A 1 9.49 12.51 -20.89
CA MET A 1 9.51 13.34 -19.66
C MET A 1 8.25 14.21 -19.59
N ARG A 2 7.13 13.67 -19.08
CA ARG A 2 5.91 14.47 -18.79
C ARG A 2 5.25 14.10 -17.45
N MET A 3 5.49 12.89 -16.96
CA MET A 3 4.86 12.37 -15.73
C MET A 3 5.46 12.91 -14.41
N GLU A 4 6.71 13.38 -14.39
CA GLU A 4 7.32 13.86 -13.13
C GLU A 4 6.79 15.24 -12.71
N LYS A 5 6.49 16.13 -13.66
CA LYS A 5 5.98 17.49 -13.36
C LYS A 5 4.55 17.51 -12.81
N GLU A 6 3.73 16.49 -13.10
CA GLU A 6 2.36 16.43 -12.60
C GLU A 6 2.28 16.03 -11.12
N LYS A 7 3.29 15.32 -10.61
CA LYS A 7 3.32 14.84 -9.22
C LYS A 7 3.51 15.97 -8.22
N ASP A 8 4.11 17.09 -8.63
CA ASP A 8 4.32 18.26 -7.77
C ASP A 8 3.01 18.97 -7.37
N PHE A 9 1.90 18.69 -8.07
CA PHE A 9 0.58 19.26 -7.78
C PHE A 9 -0.37 18.27 -7.11
N TYR A 10 0.13 17.12 -6.66
CA TYR A 10 -0.67 16.12 -5.97
C TYR A 10 -1.21 16.68 -4.65
N THR A 11 -2.53 16.68 -4.53
CA THR A 11 -3.26 17.19 -3.36
C THR A 11 -4.30 16.16 -2.90
N ALA A 12 -4.63 16.20 -1.62
CA ALA A 12 -5.65 15.32 -1.05
C ALA A 12 -7.02 15.49 -1.72
N THR A 13 -7.37 16.72 -2.15
CA THR A 13 -8.61 16.99 -2.88
C THR A 13 -8.65 16.26 -4.21
N MET A 14 -7.55 16.26 -4.98
CA MET A 14 -7.50 15.49 -6.23
C MET A 14 -7.64 13.99 -5.96
N ALA A 15 -6.99 13.46 -4.91
CA ALA A 15 -7.13 12.06 -4.53
C ALA A 15 -8.59 11.69 -4.22
N LYS A 16 -9.31 12.56 -3.50
CA LYS A 16 -10.74 12.37 -3.21
C LYS A 16 -11.59 12.38 -4.47
N VAL A 17 -11.36 13.32 -5.38
CA VAL A 17 -12.09 13.39 -6.67
C VAL A 17 -11.87 12.12 -7.50
N TYR A 18 -10.63 11.61 -7.56
CA TYR A 18 -10.35 10.36 -8.26
C TYR A 18 -11.02 9.15 -7.57
N ALA A 19 -11.08 9.13 -6.24
CA ALA A 19 -11.77 8.08 -5.49
C ALA A 19 -13.28 8.08 -5.78
N GLU A 20 -13.90 9.25 -5.81
CA GLU A 20 -15.34 9.42 -6.13
C GLU A 20 -15.66 8.96 -7.57
N GLN A 21 -14.72 9.13 -8.50
CA GLN A 21 -14.83 8.65 -9.88
C GLN A 21 -14.51 7.15 -10.02
N GLY A 22 -14.14 6.46 -8.94
CA GLY A 22 -13.75 5.05 -8.96
C GLY A 22 -12.35 4.78 -9.54
N HIS A 23 -11.53 5.82 -9.75
CA HIS A 23 -10.15 5.71 -10.20
C HIS A 23 -9.21 5.39 -9.03
N TRP A 24 -9.37 4.19 -8.47
CA TRP A 24 -8.65 3.77 -7.26
C TRP A 24 -7.14 3.67 -7.44
N ASP A 25 -6.65 3.30 -8.63
CA ASP A 25 -5.20 3.24 -8.92
C ASP A 25 -4.53 4.63 -8.77
N LYS A 26 -5.14 5.66 -9.38
CA LYS A 26 -4.66 7.05 -9.27
C LYS A 26 -4.82 7.61 -7.87
N THR A 27 -5.89 7.21 -7.18
CA THR A 27 -6.11 7.57 -5.78
C THR A 27 -4.97 7.07 -4.90
N ALA A 28 -4.61 5.79 -5.04
CA ALA A 28 -3.51 5.19 -4.29
C ALA A 28 -2.15 5.81 -4.65
N GLU A 29 -1.91 6.14 -5.92
CA GLU A 29 -0.70 6.84 -6.36
C GLU A 29 -0.54 8.21 -5.65
N ILE A 30 -1.61 9.02 -5.62
CA ILE A 30 -1.57 10.34 -5.01
C ILE A 30 -1.36 10.24 -3.49
N TYR A 31 -2.07 9.36 -2.78
CA TYR A 31 -1.88 9.22 -1.33
C TYR A 31 -0.50 8.67 -0.97
N ARG A 32 0.08 7.76 -1.77
CA ARG A 32 1.47 7.31 -1.59
C ARG A 32 2.47 8.44 -1.75
N TYR A 33 2.22 9.37 -2.67
CA TYR A 33 3.05 10.56 -2.83
C TYR A 33 2.93 11.52 -1.64
N LEU A 34 1.71 11.78 -1.17
CA LEU A 34 1.46 12.65 -0.03
C LEU A 34 2.07 12.09 1.27
N LEU A 35 1.93 10.78 1.51
CA LEU A 35 2.50 10.10 2.69
C LEU A 35 4.03 10.11 2.72
N LYS A 36 4.71 10.22 1.56
CA LYS A 36 6.17 10.42 1.55
C LYS A 36 6.59 11.78 2.11
N ARG A 37 5.69 12.78 2.06
CA ARG A 37 5.93 14.14 2.56
C ARG A 37 5.38 14.34 3.96
N GLU A 38 4.21 13.76 4.25
CA GLU A 38 3.48 13.85 5.52
C GLU A 38 3.14 12.43 6.02
N PRO A 39 4.13 11.66 6.52
CA PRO A 39 3.93 10.26 6.93
C PRO A 39 3.05 10.09 8.18
N GLU A 40 2.92 11.12 9.01
CA GLU A 40 2.13 11.14 10.26
C GLU A 40 0.62 11.29 10.04
N ARG A 41 0.19 11.47 8.80
CA ARG A 41 -1.21 11.72 8.46
C ARG A 41 -2.00 10.41 8.36
N ASP A 42 -2.58 10.03 9.50
CA ASP A 42 -3.43 8.84 9.63
C ASP A 42 -4.63 8.86 8.66
N ASP A 43 -5.15 10.03 8.32
CA ASP A 43 -6.23 10.17 7.34
C ASP A 43 -5.80 9.79 5.92
N TYR A 44 -4.54 10.03 5.55
CA TYR A 44 -3.99 9.57 4.27
C TYR A 44 -3.72 8.07 4.27
N LEU A 45 -3.28 7.51 5.41
CA LEU A 45 -3.12 6.07 5.57
C LEU A 45 -4.46 5.33 5.43
N GLU A 46 -5.51 5.84 6.07
CA GLU A 46 -6.85 5.26 5.98
C GLU A 46 -7.40 5.35 4.55
N ALA A 47 -7.24 6.50 3.90
CA ALA A 47 -7.70 6.70 2.53
C ALA A 47 -6.93 5.82 1.52
N LEU A 48 -5.62 5.64 1.71
CA LEU A 48 -4.82 4.70 0.93
C LEU A 48 -5.30 3.25 1.12
N ALA A 49 -5.51 2.82 2.37
CA ALA A 49 -5.99 1.49 2.66
C ALA A 49 -7.40 1.22 2.07
N LYS A 50 -8.25 2.25 2.02
CA LYS A 50 -9.55 2.17 1.34
C LYS A 50 -9.37 2.03 -0.17
N ALA A 51 -8.49 2.81 -0.78
CA ALA A 51 -8.21 2.72 -2.22
C ALA A 51 -7.67 1.34 -2.60
N GLU A 52 -6.70 0.81 -1.86
CA GLU A 52 -6.12 -0.51 -2.11
C GLU A 52 -7.14 -1.64 -1.95
N ARG A 53 -8.02 -1.57 -0.95
CA ARG A 53 -9.15 -2.50 -0.82
C ARG A 53 -10.04 -2.48 -2.07
N ASN A 54 -10.38 -1.31 -2.58
CA ASN A 54 -11.20 -1.19 -3.78
C ASN A 54 -10.50 -1.68 -5.04
N ILE A 55 -9.17 -1.49 -5.17
CA ILE A 55 -8.37 -2.07 -6.27
C ILE A 55 -8.46 -3.61 -6.22
N ILE A 56 -8.27 -4.20 -5.04
CA ILE A 56 -8.36 -5.66 -4.86
C ILE A 56 -9.77 -6.16 -5.17
N SER A 57 -10.80 -5.49 -4.68
CA SER A 57 -12.21 -5.88 -4.89
C SER A 57 -12.72 -5.67 -6.31
N SER A 58 -12.15 -4.74 -7.09
CA SER A 58 -12.57 -4.45 -8.47
C SER A 58 -11.95 -5.35 -9.54
N GLY A 59 -11.18 -6.38 -9.14
CA GLY A 59 -10.93 -7.54 -10.00
C GLY A 59 -9.99 -7.32 -11.20
N LYS A 60 -9.20 -6.24 -11.23
CA LYS A 60 -8.04 -6.17 -12.14
C LYS A 60 -6.83 -6.81 -11.48
N LYS A 61 -6.73 -8.14 -11.58
CA LYS A 61 -5.60 -9.01 -11.19
C LYS A 61 -4.35 -8.28 -10.62
N PRO A 62 -4.22 -8.09 -9.29
CA PRO A 62 -2.94 -7.76 -8.69
C PRO A 62 -2.41 -8.91 -7.83
N PHE A 63 -3.08 -10.07 -7.79
CA PHE A 63 -2.61 -11.21 -6.98
C PHE A 63 -1.30 -11.80 -7.52
N GLU A 64 -1.10 -11.78 -8.84
CA GLU A 64 0.15 -12.26 -9.46
C GLU A 64 1.35 -11.31 -9.19
N GLU A 65 1.11 -10.02 -8.94
CA GLU A 65 2.16 -9.02 -8.63
C GLU A 65 2.38 -8.77 -7.13
N LEU A 66 1.36 -8.96 -6.29
CA LEU A 66 1.44 -8.79 -4.83
C LEU A 66 1.95 -10.05 -4.11
N ALA A 67 1.70 -11.24 -4.66
CA ALA A 67 2.17 -12.51 -4.06
C ALA A 67 3.69 -12.55 -3.77
N PRO A 68 4.59 -12.05 -4.64
CA PRO A 68 6.03 -11.98 -4.32
C PRO A 68 6.36 -11.01 -3.19
N LEU A 69 5.65 -9.87 -3.10
CA LEU A 69 5.89 -8.85 -2.08
C LEU A 69 5.49 -9.33 -0.68
N PHE A 70 4.39 -10.08 -0.56
CA PHE A 70 4.00 -10.68 0.71
C PHE A 70 4.83 -11.90 1.10
N HIS A 71 5.41 -12.63 0.14
CA HIS A 71 6.23 -13.82 0.43
C HIS A 71 7.42 -13.51 1.34
N GLN A 72 8.12 -12.39 1.13
CA GLN A 72 9.27 -12.02 1.95
C GLN A 72 8.89 -11.78 3.42
N TRP A 73 7.74 -11.15 3.67
CA TRP A 73 7.24 -10.92 5.02
C TRP A 73 6.74 -12.22 5.67
N PHE A 74 6.06 -13.09 4.91
CA PHE A 74 5.64 -14.41 5.40
C PHE A 74 6.85 -15.29 5.75
N ASP A 75 7.88 -15.32 4.91
CA ASP A 75 9.11 -16.08 5.16
C ASP A 75 9.84 -15.58 6.41
N LEU A 76 9.92 -14.26 6.58
CA LEU A 76 10.55 -13.67 7.76
C LEU A 76 9.78 -14.01 9.04
N MET A 77 8.45 -13.91 8.99
CA MET A 77 7.57 -14.28 10.11
C MET A 77 7.65 -15.78 10.44
N LEU A 78 7.74 -16.64 9.42
CA LEU A 78 7.86 -18.09 9.61
C LEU A 78 9.21 -18.46 10.22
N LYS A 79 10.31 -17.87 9.71
CA LYS A 79 11.66 -18.02 10.26
C LYS A 79 11.71 -17.55 11.71
N TYR A 80 11.12 -16.40 12.03
CA TYR A 80 11.04 -15.88 13.39
C TYR A 80 10.27 -16.82 14.33
N LYS A 81 9.12 -17.34 13.90
CA LYS A 81 8.34 -18.33 14.69
C LYS A 81 9.13 -19.62 14.93
N ASN A 82 9.85 -20.11 13.92
CA ASN A 82 10.66 -21.33 14.05
C ASN A 82 11.84 -21.11 15.00
N LEU A 83 12.50 -19.96 14.95
CA LEU A 83 13.54 -19.58 15.90
C LEU A 83 13.02 -19.47 17.34
N GLN A 84 11.82 -18.91 17.54
CA GLN A 84 11.18 -18.87 18.86
C GLN A 84 10.87 -20.28 19.39
N LYS A 85 10.43 -21.20 18.54
CA LYS A 85 10.20 -22.61 18.93
C LYS A 85 11.50 -23.31 19.30
N LEU A 86 12.57 -23.13 18.53
CA LEU A 86 13.89 -23.71 18.82
C LEU A 86 14.49 -23.13 20.10
N ARG A 87 14.32 -21.83 20.36
CA ARG A 87 14.76 -21.20 21.61
C ARG A 87 14.04 -21.78 22.83
N LYS A 88 12.78 -22.17 22.69
CA LYS A 88 12.01 -22.84 23.76
C LYS A 88 12.41 -24.30 23.97
N LEU A 89 13.03 -24.95 22.97
CA LEU A 89 13.50 -26.34 23.05
C LEU A 89 14.95 -26.47 23.56
N LYS A 90 15.72 -25.37 23.54
CA LYS A 90 17.09 -25.30 24.06
C LYS A 90 17.15 -24.77 25.50
N SER A 91 16.00 -24.62 26.16
CA SER A 91 15.87 -24.26 27.58
C SER A 91 15.36 -25.43 28.39
#